data_AF-A0A378BFI8-F1
#
_entry.id   AF-A0A378BFI8-F1
#
_cell.length_a   1.000
_cell.length_b   1.000
_cell.length_c   1.000
_cell.angle_alpha   90.00
_cell.angle_beta   90.00
_cell.angle_gamma   90.00
#
_symmetry.space_group_name_H-M   'P 1'
#
loop_
_entity.id
_entity.type
_entity.pdbx_description
1 polymer ?
#
loop_
_entity_poly.entity_id
_entity_poly.type
_entity_poly.pdbx_seq_one_letter_code
_entity_poly.pdbx_strand_id
1 'polypeptide(L)'
;MSNTPIELKGSSFTLSVVHLHDANPEVIRQALEDKIAQAPAFLRHAPVVVNIASIEEEVEWRAINEAIAATGLRIMGVSGCKIPRLKTEIDRAGIPLLTEGKEKASRPATVRTPPRRRQLLVRSQKRV
;
A
#
# COMPACT_ATOMS: atom_id res chain seq x y z
N MET A 1 27.46 21.77 26.62
CA MET A 1 26.73 21.55 25.35
C MET A 1 27.69 20.83 24.41
N SER A 2 27.46 19.55 24.10
CA SER A 2 28.29 18.82 23.14
C SER A 2 28.01 19.35 21.72
N ASN A 3 28.94 20.11 21.13
CA ASN A 3 28.89 20.51 19.72
C ASN A 3 29.34 19.34 18.84
N THR A 4 28.56 18.26 18.80
CA THR A 4 28.79 17.17 17.84
C THR A 4 28.15 17.53 16.50
N PRO A 5 28.86 17.40 15.37
CA PRO A 5 28.37 17.82 14.04
C PRO A 5 27.27 16.93 13.45
N ILE A 6 26.92 15.82 14.13
CA ILE A 6 25.96 14.83 13.66
C ILE A 6 25.07 14.39 14.83
N GLU A 7 23.79 14.18 14.55
CA GLU A 7 22.84 13.52 15.44
C GLU A 7 22.20 12.34 14.71
N LEU A 8 22.10 11.19 15.38
CA LEU A 8 21.36 10.03 14.88
C LEU A 8 20.12 9.83 15.75
N LYS A 9 18.94 10.05 15.17
CA LYS A 9 17.65 9.93 15.86
C LYS A 9 16.72 9.02 15.09
N GLY A 10 16.00 8.17 15.80
CA GLY A 10 14.85 7.46 15.24
C GLY A 10 13.71 8.44 15.00
N SER A 11 13.03 8.33 13.87
CA SER A 11 11.84 9.13 13.54
C SER A 11 10.86 8.27 12.75
N SER A 12 9.57 8.52 12.95
CA SER A 12 8.51 7.83 12.22
C SER A 12 8.16 8.61 10.96
N PHE A 13 8.14 7.92 9.82
CA PHE A 13 7.72 8.45 8.54
C PHE A 13 6.52 7.66 8.02
N THR A 14 5.58 8.35 7.41
CA THR A 14 4.49 7.70 6.66
C THR A 14 4.92 7.60 5.20
N LEU A 15 4.97 6.38 4.68
CA LEU A 15 5.32 6.09 3.28
C LEU A 15 4.15 5.42 2.57
N SER A 16 4.03 5.66 1.27
CA SER A 16 3.11 4.93 0.40
C SER A 16 3.61 3.50 0.23
N VAL A 17 2.71 2.52 0.40
CA VAL A 17 3.04 1.10 0.24
C VAL A 17 2.30 0.55 -0.98
N VAL A 18 3.06 -0.05 -1.90
CA VAL A 18 2.53 -0.82 -3.03
C VAL A 18 2.52 -2.29 -2.63
N HIS A 19 1.35 -2.84 -2.37
CA HIS A 19 1.18 -4.27 -2.15
C HIS A 19 1.09 -4.99 -3.51
N LEU A 20 2.09 -5.82 -3.80
CA LEU A 20 2.08 -6.69 -4.98
C LEU A 20 1.35 -7.99 -4.63
N HIS A 21 0.42 -8.36 -5.50
CA HIS A 21 -0.36 -9.60 -5.41
C HIS A 21 -0.09 -10.54 -6.59
N ASP A 22 0.76 -10.12 -7.52
CA ASP A 22 1.17 -10.85 -8.71
C ASP A 22 2.68 -10.68 -8.86
N ALA A 23 3.36 -11.68 -9.41
CA ALA A 23 4.81 -11.70 -9.57
C ALA A 23 5.26 -11.52 -11.03
N ASN A 24 4.32 -11.44 -11.98
CA ASN A 24 4.58 -11.20 -13.38
C ASN A 24 4.93 -9.71 -13.63
N PRO A 25 6.15 -9.40 -14.11
CA PRO A 25 6.60 -8.02 -14.35
C PRO A 25 5.69 -7.19 -15.26
N GLU A 26 5.12 -7.79 -16.31
CA GLU A 26 4.25 -7.09 -17.25
C GLU A 26 2.92 -6.71 -16.62
N VAL A 27 2.34 -7.62 -15.82
CA VAL A 27 1.11 -7.38 -15.07
C VAL A 27 1.33 -6.30 -14.01
N ILE A 28 2.45 -6.36 -13.29
CA ILE A 28 2.84 -5.36 -12.30
C ILE A 28 2.97 -3.98 -12.96
N ARG A 29 3.71 -3.88 -14.07
CA ARG A 29 3.92 -2.60 -14.77
C ARG A 29 2.60 -1.98 -15.21
N GLN A 30 1.75 -2.74 -15.89
CA GLN A 30 0.47 -2.24 -16.39
C GLN A 30 -0.43 -1.76 -15.24
N ALA A 31 -0.55 -2.55 -14.17
CA ALA A 31 -1.38 -2.19 -13.02
C ALA A 31 -0.88 -0.93 -12.31
N LEU A 32 0.44 -0.71 -12.26
CA LEU A 32 1.03 0.50 -11.69
C LEU A 32 0.81 1.72 -12.58
N GLU A 33 0.98 1.58 -13.90
CA GLU A 33 0.68 2.64 -14.87
C GLU A 33 -0.78 3.10 -14.77
N ASP A 34 -1.73 2.16 -14.66
CA ASP A 34 -3.15 2.44 -14.51
C ASP A 34 -3.43 3.20 -13.20
N LYS A 35 -2.83 2.78 -12.08
CA LYS A 35 -2.96 3.49 -10.79
C LYS A 35 -2.36 4.90 -10.86
N ILE A 36 -1.20 5.06 -11.50
CA ILE A 36 -0.56 6.36 -11.68
C ILE A 36 -1.44 7.28 -12.54
N ALA A 37 -2.05 6.76 -13.60
CA ALA A 37 -2.97 7.53 -14.44
C ALA A 37 -4.21 8.01 -13.67
N GLN A 38 -4.72 7.20 -12.74
CA GLN A 38 -5.85 7.57 -11.87
C GLN A 38 -5.50 8.65 -10.84
N ALA A 39 -4.28 8.63 -10.30
CA ALA A 39 -3.83 9.58 -9.27
C ALA A 39 -2.44 10.18 -9.54
N PRO A 40 -2.27 10.96 -10.63
CA PRO A 40 -0.94 11.42 -11.05
C PRO A 40 -0.26 12.33 -10.02
N ALA A 41 -1.05 13.16 -9.31
CA ALA A 41 -0.55 14.08 -8.30
C ALA A 41 0.06 13.37 -7.08
N PHE A 42 -0.35 12.12 -6.82
CA PHE A 42 0.12 11.34 -5.68
C PHE A 42 1.21 10.34 -6.05
N LEU A 43 1.18 9.81 -7.28
CA LEU A 43 1.98 8.65 -7.66
C LEU A 43 3.11 8.95 -8.65
N ARG A 44 3.09 10.07 -9.38
CA ARG A 44 4.22 10.42 -10.26
C ARG A 44 5.50 10.60 -9.44
N HIS A 45 6.51 9.80 -9.74
CA HIS A 45 7.80 9.78 -9.04
C HIS A 45 7.72 9.53 -7.54
N ALA A 46 6.62 8.94 -7.07
CA ALA A 46 6.39 8.76 -5.64
C ALA A 46 7.45 7.82 -5.03
N PRO A 47 7.98 8.17 -3.83
CA PRO A 47 8.74 7.24 -3.02
C PRO A 47 7.78 6.19 -2.45
N VAL A 48 8.04 4.91 -2.72
CA VAL A 48 7.18 3.80 -2.31
C VAL A 48 7.98 2.71 -1.61
N VAL A 49 7.35 2.07 -0.63
CA VAL A 49 7.75 0.75 -0.14
C VAL A 49 7.00 -0.29 -0.96
N VAL A 50 7.69 -1.33 -1.40
CA VAL A 50 7.06 -2.43 -2.15
C VAL A 50 6.85 -3.59 -1.19
N ASN A 51 5.60 -3.92 -0.90
CA ASN A 51 5.25 -5.07 -0.09
C ASN A 51 5.03 -6.28 -0.99
N ILE A 52 5.77 -7.36 -0.72
CA ILE A 52 5.72 -8.62 -1.47
C ILE A 52 5.24 -9.80 -0.60
N ALA A 53 4.46 -9.53 0.45
CA ALA A 53 3.99 -10.56 1.38
C ALA A 53 3.06 -11.61 0.73
N SER A 54 2.41 -11.25 -0.38
CA SER A 54 1.54 -12.15 -1.15
C SER A 54 2.28 -12.95 -2.23
N ILE A 55 3.57 -12.69 -2.45
CA ILE A 55 4.37 -13.45 -3.41
C ILE A 55 4.87 -14.71 -2.72
N GLU A 56 4.37 -15.87 -3.16
CA GLU A 56 4.70 -17.18 -2.60
C GLU A 56 5.60 -18.03 -3.51
N GLU A 57 5.76 -17.61 -4.76
CA GLU A 57 6.57 -18.30 -5.77
C GLU A 57 7.98 -17.70 -5.89
N GLU A 58 8.92 -18.50 -6.43
CA GLU A 58 10.24 -17.99 -6.75
C GLU A 58 10.18 -17.10 -7.99
N VAL A 59 10.66 -15.87 -7.83
CA VAL A 59 10.78 -14.86 -8.88
C VAL A 59 12.14 -14.20 -8.81
N GLU A 60 12.60 -13.69 -9.96
CA GLU A 60 13.80 -12.87 -9.99
C GLU A 60 13.46 -11.43 -9.58
N TRP A 61 14.09 -10.96 -8.50
CA TRP A 61 13.86 -9.60 -8.00
C TRP A 61 14.13 -8.54 -9.08
N ARG A 62 15.13 -8.79 -9.92
CA ARG A 62 15.56 -7.87 -10.97
C ARG A 62 14.41 -7.49 -11.91
N ALA A 63 13.63 -8.45 -12.36
CA ALA A 63 12.54 -8.21 -13.31
C ALA A 63 11.40 -7.38 -12.67
N ILE A 64 11.08 -7.67 -11.41
CA ILE A 64 10.10 -6.89 -10.63
C ILE A 64 10.59 -5.45 -10.44
N ASN A 65 11.85 -5.27 -10.04
CA ASN A 65 12.45 -3.95 -9.85
C ASN A 65 12.44 -3.13 -11.14
N GLU A 66 12.85 -3.71 -12.27
CA GLU A 66 12.83 -3.05 -13.58
C GLU A 66 11.41 -2.65 -14.00
N ALA A 67 10.40 -3.52 -13.80
CA ALA A 67 9.01 -3.21 -14.08
C ALA A 67 8.47 -2.03 -13.25
N ILE A 68 8.78 -1.99 -11.95
CA ILE A 68 8.35 -0.89 -11.07
C ILE A 68 9.08 0.41 -11.46
N ALA A 69 10.39 0.35 -11.68
CA ALA A 69 11.20 1.50 -12.05
C ALA A 69 10.77 2.11 -13.40
N ALA A 70 10.33 1.30 -14.36
CA ALA A 70 9.82 1.74 -15.65
C ALA A 70 8.58 2.65 -15.52
N THR A 71 7.79 2.52 -14.46
CA THR A 71 6.63 3.39 -14.19
C THR A 71 7.02 4.76 -13.60
N GLY A 72 8.30 4.95 -13.28
CA GLY A 72 8.84 6.16 -12.67
C GLY A 72 8.72 6.21 -11.14
N LEU A 73 8.13 5.20 -10.50
CA LEU A 73 8.12 5.06 -9.03
C LEU A 73 9.53 4.83 -8.48
N ARG A 74 9.77 5.28 -7.25
CA ARG A 74 11.07 5.16 -6.57
C ARG A 74 10.96 4.22 -5.39
N ILE A 75 11.61 3.07 -5.48
CA ILE A 75 11.61 2.06 -4.41
C ILE A 75 12.50 2.53 -3.25
N MET A 76 11.90 2.78 -2.09
CA MET A 76 12.61 3.15 -0.86
C MET A 76 12.99 1.94 -0.01
N GLY A 77 12.34 0.80 -0.25
CA GLY A 77 12.59 -0.45 0.44
C GLY A 77 11.54 -1.50 0.10
N VAL A 78 11.80 -2.72 0.53
CA VAL A 78 10.90 -3.87 0.33
C VAL A 78 10.45 -4.38 1.68
N SER A 79 9.16 -4.67 1.82
CA SER A 79 8.58 -5.25 3.04
C SER A 79 7.92 -6.60 2.74
N GLY A 80 7.69 -7.37 3.81
CA GLY A 80 6.91 -8.62 3.70
C GLY A 80 7.61 -9.78 2.98
N CYS A 81 8.89 -9.66 2.61
CA CYS A 81 9.60 -10.75 1.95
C CYS A 81 9.71 -11.99 2.88
N LYS A 82 9.15 -13.11 2.43
CA LYS A 82 9.20 -14.40 3.16
C LYS A 82 10.27 -15.35 2.61
N ILE A 83 10.66 -15.17 1.35
CA ILE A 83 11.52 -16.10 0.61
C ILE A 83 13.01 -15.75 0.81
N PRO A 84 13.84 -16.63 1.42
CA PRO A 84 15.24 -16.30 1.74
C PRO A 84 16.13 -15.95 0.53
N ARG A 85 15.94 -16.65 -0.59
CA ARG A 85 16.65 -16.36 -1.84
C ARG A 85 16.34 -14.94 -2.32
N LEU A 86 15.06 -14.59 -2.35
CA LEU A 86 14.61 -13.27 -2.78
C LEU A 86 15.12 -12.15 -1.87
N LYS A 87 15.18 -12.36 -0.54
CA LYS A 87 15.85 -11.43 0.39
C LYS A 87 17.30 -11.16 0.00
N THR A 88 18.04 -12.22 -0.33
CA THR A 88 19.45 -12.10 -0.73
C THR A 88 19.59 -11.30 -2.03
N GLU A 89 18.68 -11.48 -2.99
CA GLU A 89 18.67 -10.71 -4.24
C GLU A 89 18.35 -9.23 -4.01
N ILE A 90 17.37 -8.93 -3.15
CA ILE A 90 17.00 -7.57 -2.75
C ILE A 90 18.17 -6.87 -2.05
N ASP A 91 18.82 -7.55 -1.09
CA ASP A 91 19.97 -7.02 -0.34
C ASP A 91 21.16 -6.74 -1.28
N ARG A 92 21.44 -7.63 -2.23
CA ARG A 92 22.49 -7.44 -3.26
C ARG A 92 22.21 -6.28 -4.19
N ALA A 93 20.94 -5.97 -4.43
CA ALA A 93 20.53 -4.78 -5.19
C ALA A 93 20.67 -3.48 -4.39
N GLY A 94 21.08 -3.54 -3.11
CA GLY A 94 21.24 -2.37 -2.25
C GLY A 94 19.93 -1.78 -1.74
N ILE A 95 18.84 -2.56 -1.79
CA ILE A 95 17.50 -2.10 -1.39
C ILE A 95 17.22 -2.61 0.02
N PRO A 96 16.84 -1.73 0.96
CA PRO A 96 16.64 -2.14 2.36
C PRO A 96 15.36 -2.97 2.52
N LEU A 97 15.45 -4.00 3.36
CA LEU A 97 14.30 -4.74 3.87
C LEU A 97 13.68 -3.98 5.07
N LEU A 98 12.40 -3.64 4.96
CA LEU A 98 11.67 -2.82 5.92
C LEU A 98 10.62 -3.64 6.66
N THR A 99 10.36 -3.23 7.91
CA THR A 99 9.23 -3.73 8.71
C THR A 99 8.16 -2.66 8.74
N GLU A 100 6.96 -2.98 8.25
CA GLU A 100 5.82 -2.07 8.32
C GLU A 100 5.32 -1.94 9.77
N GLY A 101 4.87 -0.74 10.13
CA GLY A 101 4.18 -0.53 11.40
C GLY A 101 2.87 -1.31 11.44
N LYS A 102 2.42 -1.69 12.64
CA LYS A 102 1.13 -2.37 12.81
C LYS A 102 0.01 -1.46 12.32
N GLU A 103 -0.66 -1.86 11.25
CA GLU A 103 -1.93 -1.27 10.87
C GLU A 103 -2.92 -1.53 12.02
N LYS A 104 -3.54 -0.48 12.57
CA LYS A 104 -4.64 -0.68 13.52
C LYS A 104 -5.74 -1.38 12.74
N ALA A 105 -6.06 -2.62 13.13
CA ALA A 105 -7.13 -3.41 12.53
C ALA A 105 -8.36 -2.52 12.26
N SER A 106 -8.79 -2.49 11.01
CA SER A 106 -9.98 -1.75 10.59
C SER A 106 -11.14 -2.18 11.49
N ARG A 107 -11.65 -1.25 12.33
CA ARG A 107 -12.90 -1.49 13.05
C ARG A 107 -13.95 -1.85 11.99
N PRO A 108 -14.70 -2.96 12.16
CA PRO A 108 -15.81 -3.25 11.27
C PRO A 108 -16.72 -2.03 11.25
N ALA A 109 -17.03 -1.52 10.06
CA ALA A 109 -18.02 -0.47 9.91
C ALA A 109 -19.32 -1.01 10.50
N THR A 110 -19.75 -0.47 11.64
CA THR A 110 -21.06 -0.75 12.21
C THR A 110 -22.06 -0.33 11.15
N VAL A 111 -22.72 -1.30 10.51
CA VAL A 111 -23.80 -1.05 9.57
C VAL A 111 -24.86 -0.25 10.32
N ARG A 112 -24.93 1.06 10.08
CA ARG A 112 -26.00 1.90 10.63
C ARG A 112 -27.27 1.49 9.89
N THR A 113 -28.09 0.66 10.54
CA THR A 113 -29.43 0.33 10.07
C THR A 113 -30.22 1.64 9.93
N PRO A 114 -30.77 1.97 8.74
CA PRO A 114 -31.56 3.19 8.60
C PRO A 114 -32.83 3.08 9.46
N PRO A 115 -33.26 4.18 10.11
CA PRO A 115 -34.45 4.15 10.95
C PRO A 115 -35.69 3.86 10.11
N ARG A 116 -36.45 2.84 10.54
CA ARG A 116 -37.69 2.38 9.91
C ARG A 116 -38.72 3.51 9.93
N ARG A 117 -39.05 4.06 8.76
CA ARG A 117 -40.02 5.14 8.58
C ARG A 117 -41.41 4.65 9.06
N ARG A 118 -41.88 5.16 10.20
CA ARG A 118 -43.27 4.93 10.66
C ARG A 118 -44.21 5.60 9.66
N GLN A 119 -44.98 4.81 8.92
CA GLN A 119 -46.11 5.32 8.14
C GLN A 119 -47.19 5.80 9.12
N LEU A 120 -47.50 7.10 9.11
CA LEU A 120 -48.69 7.62 9.79
C LEU A 120 -49.91 7.17 8.97
N LEU A 121 -50.76 6.34 9.59
CA LEU A 121 -52.08 6.00 9.09
C LEU A 121 -52.99 7.22 9.25
N VAL A 122 -53.22 7.96 8.17
CA VAL A 122 -54.22 9.05 8.12
C VAL A 122 -55.61 8.39 8.18
N ARG A 123 -56.26 8.43 9.34
CA ARG A 123 -57.67 8.07 9.48
C ARG A 123 -58.52 9.21 8.92
N SER A 124 -59.14 8.95 7.77
CA SER A 124 -60.23 9.74 7.20
C SER A 124 -61.39 9.81 8.20
N GLN A 125 -61.80 11.01 8.60
CA GLN A 125 -63.09 11.25 9.22
C GLN A 125 -64.05 11.82 8.18
N LYS A 126 -65.13 11.07 7.96
CA LYS A 126 -66.29 11.41 7.14
C LYS A 126 -67.04 12.60 7.74
N ARG A 127 -67.46 13.52 6.87
CA ARG A 127 -68.58 14.44 7.08
C ARG A 127 -69.88 13.65 7.28
N VAL A 128 -70.65 14.04 8.30
CA VAL A 128 -72.11 14.19 8.23
C VAL A 128 -72.43 15.44 9.05
#